data_AF-A0A970YT78-F1
#
_entry.id   AF-A0A970YT78-F1
#
_cell.length_a   1.000
_cell.length_b   1.000
_cell.length_c   1.000
_cell.angle_alpha   90.00
_cell.angle_beta   90.00
_cell.angle_gamma   90.00
#
_symmetry.space_group_name_H-M   'P 1'
#
loop_
_entity.id
_entity.type
_entity.pdbx_description
1 polymer ?
#
loop_
_entity_poly.entity_id
_entity_poly.type
_entity_poly.pdbx_seq_one_letter_code
_entity_poly.pdbx_strand_id
1 'polypeptide(L)'
;MTKLKRLFTSAMAVGMLAFAMTACGVSDEQYAELDALSAEVKAIEKDITQLKSDKAKLEREIAEHNAKLDDCNKNLAETKKNLGSIK
;
A
#
# COMPACT_ATOMS: atom_id res chain seq x y z
N MET A 1 -11.66 5.88 23.11
CA MET A 1 -12.09 7.30 23.06
C MET A 1 -11.24 8.21 22.14
N THR A 2 -10.04 7.81 21.70
CA THR A 2 -9.17 8.64 20.84
C THR A 2 -9.61 8.70 19.37
N LYS A 3 -10.15 7.61 18.82
CA LYS A 3 -10.63 7.55 17.42
C LYS A 3 -11.90 8.38 17.19
N LEU A 4 -12.83 8.36 18.15
CA LEU A 4 -14.05 9.17 18.11
C LEU A 4 -13.75 10.66 18.28
N LYS A 5 -12.79 11.01 19.15
CA LYS A 5 -12.29 12.39 19.27
C LYS A 5 -11.68 12.90 17.97
N ARG A 6 -10.87 12.09 17.26
CA ARG A 6 -10.33 12.44 15.94
C ARG A 6 -11.41 12.64 14.86
N LEU A 7 -12.44 11.81 14.84
CA LEU A 7 -13.57 11.97 13.93
C LEU A 7 -14.41 13.22 14.24
N PHE A 8 -14.63 13.53 15.52
CA PHE A 8 -15.37 14.73 15.92
C PHE A 8 -14.59 16.01 15.60
N THR A 9 -13.26 16.03 15.83
CA THR A 9 -12.42 17.18 15.48
C THR A 9 -12.32 17.38 13.97
N SER A 10 -12.25 16.29 13.19
CA SER A 10 -12.26 16.35 11.72
C SER A 10 -13.61 16.84 11.18
N ALA A 11 -14.74 16.32 11.69
CA ALA A 11 -16.06 16.74 11.28
C ALA A 11 -16.38 18.21 11.67
N MET A 12 -15.90 18.65 12.84
CA MET A 12 -16.05 20.03 13.29
C MET A 12 -15.19 21.01 12.47
N ALA A 13 -13.98 20.61 12.06
CA ALA A 13 -13.13 21.41 11.17
C ALA A 13 -13.76 21.57 9.78
N VAL A 14 -14.30 20.50 9.20
CA VAL A 14 -15.01 20.55 7.91
C VAL A 14 -16.32 21.37 8.02
N GLY A 15 -17.05 21.23 9.13
CA GLY A 15 -18.27 22.01 9.39
C GLY A 15 -18.01 23.50 9.59
N MET A 16 -16.92 23.88 10.26
CA MET A 16 -16.49 25.28 10.37
C MET A 16 -16.01 25.85 9.04
N LEU A 17 -15.30 25.06 8.22
CA LEU A 17 -14.89 25.48 6.87
C LEU A 17 -16.10 25.77 5.98
N ALA A 18 -17.11 24.89 6.02
CA ALA A 18 -18.35 25.04 5.25
C ALA A 18 -19.20 26.25 5.71
N PHE A 19 -19.17 26.59 7.00
CA PHE A 19 -19.84 27.77 7.55
C PHE A 19 -19.08 29.07 7.25
N ALA A 20 -17.74 29.03 7.20
CA ALA A 20 -16.92 30.18 6.81
C ALA A 20 -17.10 30.54 5.32
N MET A 21 -17.21 29.54 4.43
CA MET A 21 -17.40 29.75 2.99
C MET A 21 -18.77 30.34 2.59
N THR A 22 -19.77 30.31 3.48
CA THR A 22 -21.10 30.90 3.23
C THR A 22 -21.24 32.33 3.78
N ALA A 23 -20.32 32.78 4.63
CA ALA A 23 -20.38 34.10 5.27
C ALA A 23 -19.33 35.11 4.76
N CYS A 24 -18.24 34.66 4.13
CA CYS A 24 -17.29 35.49 3.39
C CYS A 24 -16.59 34.60 2.35
N GLY A 25 -16.40 35.08 1.12
CA GLY A 25 -15.98 34.24 -0.02
C GLY A 25 -14.72 33.40 0.23
N VAL A 26 -14.66 32.24 -0.42
CA VAL A 26 -13.48 31.37 -0.47
C VAL A 26 -12.28 32.21 -0.91
N SER A 27 -11.22 32.25 -0.10
CA SER A 27 -10.02 33.02 -0.42
C SER A 27 -9.09 32.25 -1.36
N ASP A 28 -8.25 32.95 -2.11
CA ASP A 28 -7.29 32.34 -3.05
C ASP A 28 -6.36 31.34 -2.35
N GLU A 29 -6.07 31.54 -1.06
CA GLU A 29 -5.28 30.61 -0.24
C GLU A 29 -5.97 29.25 -0.05
N GLN A 30 -7.30 29.22 0.08
CA GLN A 30 -8.06 27.97 0.21
C GLN A 30 -8.08 27.17 -1.09
N TYR A 31 -8.08 27.84 -2.24
CA TYR A 31 -7.94 27.18 -3.53
C TYR A 31 -6.53 26.61 -3.71
N ALA A 32 -5.49 27.37 -3.34
CA ALA A 32 -4.12 26.88 -3.39
C ALA A 32 -3.89 25.66 -2.48
N GLU A 33 -4.48 25.65 -1.28
CA GLU A 33 -4.43 24.50 -0.38
C GLU A 33 -5.17 23.28 -0.96
N LEU A 34 -6.35 23.49 -1.56
CA LEU A 34 -7.12 22.43 -2.21
C LEU A 34 -6.37 21.81 -3.41
N ASP A 35 -5.71 22.64 -4.22
CA ASP A 35 -4.89 22.18 -5.35
C ASP A 35 -3.67 21.38 -4.87
N ALA A 36 -3.01 21.86 -3.80
CA ALA A 36 -1.89 21.14 -3.18
C ALA A 36 -2.33 19.77 -2.64
N LEU A 37 -3.46 19.71 -1.93
CA LEU A 37 -4.02 18.47 -1.41
C LEU A 37 -4.41 17.52 -2.54
N SER A 38 -4.98 18.04 -3.63
CA SER A 38 -5.32 17.26 -4.82
C SER A 38 -4.09 16.68 -5.53
N ALA A 39 -2.99 17.44 -5.57
CA ALA A 39 -1.73 16.96 -6.10
C ALA A 39 -1.11 15.86 -5.22
N GLU A 40 -1.17 16.00 -3.90
CA GLU A 40 -0.70 14.99 -2.95
C GLU A 40 -1.50 13.70 -3.06
N VAL A 41 -2.83 13.78 -3.15
CA VAL A 41 -3.69 12.59 -3.35
C VAL A 41 -3.31 11.86 -4.64
N LYS A 42 -3.12 12.58 -5.76
CA LYS A 42 -2.69 11.97 -7.02
C LYS A 42 -1.31 11.30 -6.93
N ALA A 43 -0.37 11.90 -6.19
CA ALA A 43 0.92 11.30 -5.95
C ALA A 43 0.81 10.01 -5.13
N ILE A 44 0.02 10.03 -4.05
CA ILE A 44 -0.25 8.85 -3.22
C ILE A 44 -0.94 7.73 -4.02
N GLU A 45 -1.90 8.06 -4.88
CA GLU A 45 -2.58 7.07 -5.73
C GLU A 45 -1.62 6.40 -6.72
N LYS A 46 -0.68 7.18 -7.28
CA LYS A 46 0.40 6.66 -8.14
C LYS A 46 1.31 5.71 -7.36
N ASP A 47 1.73 6.11 -6.17
CA ASP A 47 2.60 5.29 -5.31
C ASP A 47 1.91 3.99 -4.87
N ILE A 48 0.62 4.05 -4.52
CA ILE A 48 -0.19 2.86 -4.21
C ILE A 48 -0.23 1.91 -5.43
N THR A 49 -0.40 2.46 -6.63
CA THR A 49 -0.45 1.65 -7.85
C THR A 49 0.89 0.98 -8.11
N GLN A 50 2.01 1.70 -7.93
CA GLN A 50 3.35 1.14 -8.05
C GLN A 50 3.60 0.04 -7.01
N LEU A 51 3.30 0.30 -5.74
CA LEU A 51 3.48 -0.66 -4.66
C LEU A 51 2.65 -1.94 -4.85
N LYS A 52 1.44 -1.83 -5.42
CA LYS A 52 0.64 -3.01 -5.79
C LYS A 52 1.32 -3.84 -6.89
N SER A 53 1.90 -3.17 -7.88
CA SER A 53 2.64 -3.84 -8.97
C SER A 53 3.88 -4.56 -8.43
N ASP A 54 4.67 -3.86 -7.62
CA ASP A 54 5.89 -4.40 -7.01
C ASP A 54 5.57 -5.58 -6.10
N LYS A 55 4.51 -5.49 -5.28
CA LYS A 55 4.03 -6.60 -4.47
C LYS A 55 3.68 -7.83 -5.32
N ALA A 56 2.90 -7.65 -6.39
CA ALA A 56 2.52 -8.77 -7.26
C ALA A 56 3.74 -9.40 -7.95
N LYS A 57 4.77 -8.62 -8.29
CA LYS A 57 6.03 -9.11 -8.82
C LYS A 57 6.77 -9.95 -7.77
N LEU A 58 6.93 -9.43 -6.56
CA LEU A 58 7.59 -10.14 -5.46
C LEU A 58 6.87 -11.44 -5.09
N GLU A 59 5.54 -11.47 -5.09
CA GLU A 59 4.76 -12.68 -4.84
C GLU A 59 5.03 -13.78 -5.90
N ARG A 60 5.20 -13.39 -7.17
CA ARG A 60 5.60 -14.33 -8.24
C ARG A 60 7.01 -14.85 -8.05
N GLU A 61 7.97 -13.97 -7.74
CA GLU A 61 9.37 -14.36 -7.50
C GLU A 61 9.46 -15.34 -6.32
N ILE A 62 8.72 -15.10 -5.23
CA ILE A 62 8.66 -16.02 -4.08
C ILE A 62 8.11 -17.38 -4.51
N ALA A 63 7.03 -17.43 -5.29
CA ALA A 63 6.45 -18.68 -5.77
C ALA A 63 7.43 -19.47 -6.64
N GLU A 64 8.14 -18.79 -7.55
CA GLU A 64 9.18 -19.41 -8.38
C GLU A 64 10.35 -19.95 -7.56
N HIS A 65 10.82 -19.20 -6.56
CA HIS A 65 11.89 -19.64 -5.68
C HIS A 65 11.48 -20.86 -4.85
N ASN A 66 10.26 -20.88 -4.32
CA ASN A 66 9.74 -22.02 -3.57
C ASN A 66 9.65 -23.28 -4.45
N ALA A 67 9.16 -23.15 -5.70
CA ALA A 67 9.11 -24.27 -6.63
C ALA A 67 10.50 -24.85 -6.92
N LYS A 68 11.50 -23.98 -7.16
CA LYS A 68 12.89 -24.40 -7.37
C LYS A 68 13.48 -25.08 -6.13
N LEU A 69 13.14 -24.60 -4.94
CA LEU A 69 13.59 -25.17 -3.67
C LEU A 69 13.00 -26.57 -3.47
N ASP A 70 11.71 -26.74 -3.73
CA ASP A 70 11.03 -28.04 -3.66
C ASP A 70 11.64 -29.06 -4.63
N ASP A 71 11.90 -28.65 -5.86
CA ASP A 71 12.54 -29.53 -6.85
C ASP A 71 13.98 -29.88 -6.47
N CYS A 72 14.74 -28.92 -5.93
CA CYS A 72 16.08 -29.19 -5.39
C CYS A 72 16.03 -30.21 -4.23
N ASN A 73 15.05 -30.08 -3.33
CA ASN A 73 14.87 -31.00 -2.22
C ASN A 73 14.49 -32.42 -2.69
N LYS A 74 13.62 -32.54 -3.70
CA LYS A 74 13.29 -33.83 -4.33
C LYS A 74 14.52 -34.48 -4.93
N ASN A 75 15.28 -33.73 -5.73
CA ASN A 75 16.50 -34.23 -6.38
C ASN A 75 17.55 -34.66 -5.34
N LEU A 76 17.69 -33.90 -4.26
CA LEU A 76 18.58 -34.26 -3.14
C LEU A 76 18.14 -35.57 -2.48
N ALA A 77 16.84 -35.73 -2.21
CA ALA A 77 16.29 -36.92 -1.59
C ALA A 77 16.48 -38.16 -2.48
N GLU A 78 16.21 -38.04 -3.78
CA GLU A 78 16.41 -39.10 -4.76
C GLU A 78 17.89 -39.48 -4.88
N THR A 79 18.78 -38.49 -4.98
CA THR A 79 20.23 -38.72 -5.03
C THR A 79 20.74 -39.43 -3.77
N LYS A 80 20.28 -39.02 -2.58
CA LYS A 80 20.61 -39.69 -1.31
C LYS A 80 20.13 -41.14 -1.28
N LYS A 81 18.91 -41.41 -1.76
CA LYS A 81 18.36 -42.77 -1.86
C LYS A 81 19.22 -43.64 -2.77
N ASN A 82 19.56 -43.12 -3.96
CA ASN A 82 20.35 -43.83 -4.96
C ASN A 82 21.77 -44.14 -4.44
N LEU A 83 22.43 -43.18 -3.81
CA LEU A 83 23.74 -43.39 -3.17
C LEU A 83 23.68 -44.40 -2.02
N GLY A 84 22.60 -44.41 -1.24
CA GLY A 84 22.37 -45.38 -0.18
C GLY A 84 22.18 -46.80 -0.71
N SER A 85 21.57 -46.97 -1.88
CA SER A 85 21.37 -48.28 -2.53
C SER A 85 22.59 -48.84 -3.26
N ILE A 86 23.66 -48.04 -3.42
CA ILE A 86 24.91 -48.45 -4.10
C ILE A 86 25.97 -48.96 -3.10
N LYS A 87 25.78 -48.70 -1.80
CA LYS A 87 26.64 -49.24 -0.73
C LYS A 87 26.16 -50.60 -0.26
#